data_AF-A0A844ILR1-F1
#
_entry.id   AF-A0A844ILR1-F1
#
_cell.length_a   1.000
_cell.length_b   1.000
_cell.length_c   1.000
_cell.angle_alpha   90.00
_cell.angle_beta   90.00
_cell.angle_gamma   90.00
#
_symmetry.space_group_name_H-M   'P 1'
#
loop_
_entity.id
_entity.type
_entity.pdbx_description
1 polymer ?
#
loop_
_entity_poly.entity_id
_entity_poly.type
_entity_poly.pdbx_seq_one_letter_code
_entity_poly.pdbx_strand_id
1 'polypeptide(L)'
;MKSKNLIYGLIGLVSSSAVSGLLLVSNTQAQSPNSEHSSHHSSKQANPPKKGMMMQTDQHFIEMMIPHHQQAVEMADIAFTRAQHPEIKNLAVAIKKDQTSEIEQLRTWYKKWYGKEVPVMAMTDQGMMANHGNMGQQMNPDMMKMPMNCKMQCMNMDLETLKNAPDFDQEFIRQMIPHHRMAVQMSQMIAKKTTKPQIRNLAKSIIKSQTAEIRQMEQWYQNWYKSQPL
;
A
#
# COMPACT_ATOMS: atom_id res chain seq x y z
N MET A 1 -20.57 -48.28 2.85
CA MET A 1 -20.98 -46.96 3.36
C MET A 1 -19.85 -46.35 4.16
N LYS A 2 -19.29 -45.22 3.73
CA LYS A 2 -18.56 -44.21 4.54
C LYS A 2 -18.20 -43.06 3.59
N SER A 3 -19.10 -42.09 3.46
CA SER A 3 -18.89 -40.85 2.72
C SER A 3 -17.96 -39.92 3.51
N LYS A 4 -16.87 -39.48 2.88
CA LYS A 4 -15.99 -38.42 3.41
C LYS A 4 -16.65 -37.08 3.09
N ASN A 5 -17.03 -36.33 4.11
CA ASN A 5 -17.61 -35.00 3.96
C ASN A 5 -16.50 -34.02 3.54
N LEU A 6 -16.48 -33.65 2.26
CA LEU A 6 -15.73 -32.52 1.72
C LEU A 6 -16.50 -31.25 2.06
N ILE A 7 -16.08 -30.54 3.10
CA ILE A 7 -16.57 -29.19 3.39
C ILE A 7 -15.74 -28.23 2.54
N TYR A 8 -16.28 -27.82 1.40
CA TYR A 8 -15.76 -26.72 0.60
C TYR A 8 -16.07 -25.40 1.34
N GLY A 9 -15.06 -24.80 1.95
CA GLY A 9 -15.15 -23.45 2.51
C GLY A 9 -15.13 -22.41 1.40
N LEU A 10 -16.30 -22.01 0.90
CA LEU A 10 -16.49 -20.81 0.09
C LEU A 10 -16.31 -19.57 0.98
N ILE A 11 -15.07 -19.12 1.18
CA ILE A 11 -14.80 -17.79 1.76
C ILE A 11 -14.81 -16.80 0.59
N GLY A 12 -15.89 -16.03 0.52
CA GLY A 12 -16.14 -15.06 -0.52
C GLY A 12 -15.01 -14.05 -0.68
N LEU A 13 -14.58 -13.87 -1.93
CA LEU A 13 -13.80 -12.73 -2.40
C LEU A 13 -14.57 -11.45 -2.04
N VAL A 14 -14.16 -10.76 -0.98
CA VAL A 14 -14.57 -9.37 -0.76
C VAL A 14 -13.70 -8.50 -1.65
N SER A 15 -13.90 -8.59 -2.97
CA SER A 15 -13.42 -7.58 -3.90
C SER A 15 -14.13 -6.29 -3.54
N SER A 16 -13.43 -5.39 -2.85
CA SER A 16 -13.97 -4.08 -2.49
C SER A 16 -14.03 -3.24 -3.75
N SER A 17 -15.04 -3.49 -4.58
CA SER A 17 -15.35 -2.67 -5.75
C SER A 17 -15.83 -1.31 -5.23
N ALA A 18 -14.90 -0.40 -4.97
CA ALA A 18 -15.22 0.97 -4.59
C ALA A 18 -15.80 1.69 -5.81
N VAL A 19 -17.12 1.58 -5.99
CA VAL A 19 -17.89 2.45 -6.89
C VAL A 19 -17.82 3.87 -6.30
N SER A 20 -16.90 4.69 -6.81
CA SER A 20 -16.86 6.12 -6.47
C SER A 20 -17.95 6.85 -7.24
N GLY A 21 -19.11 6.98 -6.61
CA GLY A 21 -20.17 7.90 -7.04
C GLY A 21 -19.71 9.35 -6.87
N LEU A 22 -19.71 10.10 -7.96
CA LEU A 22 -19.45 11.54 -8.02
C LEU A 22 -20.67 12.29 -7.43
N LEU A 23 -20.51 12.92 -6.27
CA LEU A 23 -21.49 13.87 -5.73
C LEU A 23 -20.95 15.30 -5.89
N LEU A 24 -21.56 16.04 -6.81
CA LEU A 24 -21.47 17.49 -6.90
C LEU A 24 -22.47 18.10 -5.92
N VAL A 25 -21.99 18.89 -4.96
CA VAL A 25 -22.85 19.82 -4.21
C VAL A 25 -22.20 21.20 -4.28
N SER A 26 -22.97 22.13 -4.84
CA SER A 26 -22.67 23.55 -4.98
C SER A 26 -23.14 24.35 -3.75
N ASN A 27 -22.32 25.34 -3.36
CA ASN A 27 -22.58 26.57 -2.58
C ASN A 27 -23.41 26.49 -1.28
N THR A 28 -23.05 27.19 -0.20
CA THR A 28 -23.18 28.67 -0.12
C THR A 28 -22.37 29.23 1.06
N GLN A 29 -21.89 30.46 0.87
CA GLN A 29 -21.13 31.31 1.77
C GLN A 29 -21.99 31.85 2.93
N ALA A 30 -21.43 31.92 4.14
CA ALA A 30 -22.00 32.70 5.24
C ALA A 30 -20.90 33.40 6.06
N GLN A 31 -21.19 34.66 6.39
CA GLN A 31 -20.31 35.69 6.96
C GLN A 31 -20.03 35.50 8.46
N SER A 32 -18.88 36.04 8.89
CA SER A 32 -18.46 36.22 10.28
C SER A 32 -19.19 37.38 10.97
N PRO A 33 -19.16 37.41 12.32
CA PRO A 33 -18.97 38.68 13.03
C PRO A 33 -17.79 38.64 14.03
N ASN A 34 -17.20 39.81 14.20
CA ASN A 34 -16.10 40.14 15.12
C ASN A 34 -16.47 39.97 16.60
N SER A 35 -15.46 39.70 17.42
CA SER A 35 -15.45 40.03 18.84
C SER A 35 -14.02 40.39 19.26
N GLU A 36 -13.84 41.63 19.70
CA GLU A 36 -12.62 42.13 20.32
C GLU A 36 -12.47 41.57 21.75
N HIS A 37 -11.26 41.14 22.12
CA HIS A 37 -10.80 41.28 23.50
C HIS A 37 -9.26 41.26 23.57
N SER A 38 -8.72 42.27 24.24
CA SER A 38 -7.32 42.53 24.54
C SER A 38 -6.65 41.41 25.35
N SER A 39 -5.39 41.11 25.04
CA SER A 39 -4.39 40.69 26.04
C SER A 39 -2.94 40.75 25.51
N HIS A 40 -2.13 41.48 26.28
CA HIS A 40 -0.69 41.37 26.52
C HIS A 40 0.29 40.89 25.43
N HIS A 41 1.17 41.83 25.07
CA HIS A 41 2.45 41.64 24.39
C HIS A 41 3.32 40.61 25.14
N SER A 42 3.59 39.48 24.50
CA SER A 42 4.77 38.66 24.77
C SER A 42 5.21 38.04 23.45
N SER A 43 6.45 38.34 23.05
CA SER A 43 7.05 37.94 21.77
C SER A 43 7.10 36.42 21.65
N LYS A 44 6.11 35.83 20.96
CA LYS A 44 6.19 34.45 20.46
C LYS A 44 6.64 34.50 19.01
N GLN A 45 7.85 34.03 18.79
CA GLN A 45 8.38 33.65 17.49
C GLN A 45 7.37 32.69 16.84
N ALA A 46 6.63 33.19 15.85
CA ALA A 46 5.61 32.42 15.16
C ALA A 46 6.31 31.35 14.30
N ASN A 47 6.16 30.08 14.69
CA ASN A 47 6.51 28.98 13.80
C ASN A 47 5.65 29.06 12.53
N PRO A 48 6.25 28.93 11.33
CA PRO A 48 5.47 28.95 10.09
C PRO A 48 4.48 27.78 10.04
N PRO A 49 3.35 27.92 9.31
CA PRO A 49 2.32 26.89 9.30
C PRO A 49 2.87 25.56 8.77
N LYS A 50 2.55 24.45 9.46
CA LYS A 50 2.95 23.05 9.18
C LYS A 50 2.47 22.48 7.81
N LYS A 51 2.11 23.34 6.86
CA LYS A 51 1.56 22.98 5.55
C LYS A 51 2.60 22.30 4.64
N GLY A 52 3.87 22.68 4.77
CA GLY A 52 4.97 22.12 3.95
C GLY A 52 5.34 20.67 4.29
N MET A 53 5.29 20.29 5.56
CA MET A 53 5.69 18.94 6.01
C MET A 53 4.60 17.90 5.71
N MET A 54 3.32 18.28 5.74
CA MET A 54 2.19 17.38 5.46
C MET A 54 2.00 17.13 3.96
N MET A 55 2.21 18.13 3.11
CA MET A 55 2.07 18.00 1.65
C MET A 55 3.12 17.05 1.05
N GLN A 56 4.31 17.00 1.67
CA GLN A 56 5.36 16.04 1.32
C GLN A 56 5.00 14.60 1.69
N THR A 57 4.14 14.36 2.70
CA THR A 57 3.74 12.98 3.06
C THR A 57 2.83 12.32 2.05
N ASP A 58 1.91 13.07 1.43
CA ASP A 58 1.03 12.53 0.37
C ASP A 58 1.83 12.26 -0.90
N GLN A 59 2.70 13.20 -1.29
CA GLN A 59 3.52 13.07 -2.49
C GLN A 59 4.44 11.85 -2.37
N HIS A 60 5.15 11.73 -1.25
CA HIS A 60 6.06 10.63 -1.00
C HIS A 60 5.32 9.28 -0.89
N PHE A 61 4.14 9.23 -0.26
CA PHE A 61 3.32 8.02 -0.23
C PHE A 61 3.01 7.52 -1.64
N ILE A 62 2.64 8.43 -2.56
CA ILE A 62 2.35 8.06 -3.96
C ILE A 62 3.61 7.58 -4.68
N GLU A 63 4.72 8.31 -4.53
CA GLU A 63 6.02 7.97 -5.15
C GLU A 63 6.53 6.59 -4.72
N MET A 64 6.19 6.16 -3.49
CA MET A 64 6.58 4.85 -2.97
C MET A 64 5.55 3.75 -3.25
N MET A 65 4.25 4.03 -3.12
CA MET A 65 3.20 3.01 -3.25
C MET A 65 3.00 2.54 -4.69
N ILE A 66 3.18 3.42 -5.68
CA ILE A 66 3.06 3.03 -7.10
C ILE A 66 4.06 1.91 -7.48
N PRO A 67 5.38 2.08 -7.30
CA PRO A 67 6.33 1.02 -7.63
C PRO A 67 6.15 -0.23 -6.75
N HIS A 68 5.75 -0.08 -5.48
CA HIS A 68 5.41 -1.21 -4.61
C HIS A 68 4.25 -2.04 -5.20
N HIS A 69 3.15 -1.38 -5.59
CA HIS A 69 2.02 -2.07 -6.23
C HIS A 69 2.39 -2.70 -7.57
N GLN A 70 3.28 -2.06 -8.34
CA GLN A 70 3.71 -2.59 -9.63
C GLN A 70 4.38 -3.97 -9.49
N GLN A 71 5.20 -4.18 -8.46
CA GLN A 71 5.81 -5.48 -8.19
C GLN A 71 4.75 -6.55 -7.87
N ALA A 72 3.74 -6.22 -7.07
CA ALA A 72 2.64 -7.13 -6.76
C ALA A 72 1.81 -7.50 -8.00
N VAL A 73 1.59 -6.56 -8.91
CA VAL A 73 0.97 -6.83 -10.21
C VAL A 73 1.82 -7.79 -11.05
N GLU A 74 3.15 -7.60 -11.10
CA GLU A 74 4.06 -8.49 -11.82
C GLU A 74 4.06 -9.91 -11.26
N MET A 75 4.08 -10.07 -9.93
CA MET A 75 3.95 -11.38 -9.29
C MET A 75 2.59 -12.03 -9.55
N ALA A 76 1.51 -11.25 -9.54
CA ALA A 76 0.18 -11.74 -9.87
C ALA A 76 0.09 -12.26 -11.31
N ASP A 77 0.76 -11.60 -12.26
CA ASP A 77 0.83 -12.07 -13.64
C ASP A 77 1.56 -13.40 -13.78
N ILE A 78 2.66 -13.58 -13.06
CA ILE A 78 3.36 -14.87 -13.02
C ILE A 78 2.44 -15.94 -12.39
N ALA A 79 1.78 -15.61 -11.28
CA ALA A 79 0.90 -16.52 -10.56
C ALA A 79 -0.29 -17.01 -11.39
N PHE A 80 -0.84 -16.16 -12.26
CA PHE A 80 -1.92 -16.56 -13.17
C PHE A 80 -1.53 -17.80 -14.01
N THR A 81 -0.27 -17.89 -14.42
CA THR A 81 0.24 -19.00 -15.24
C THR A 81 0.85 -20.14 -14.43
N ARG A 82 1.52 -19.84 -13.32
CA ARG A 82 2.35 -20.82 -12.58
C ARG A 82 1.71 -21.42 -11.34
N ALA A 83 0.67 -20.80 -10.80
CA ALA A 83 0.10 -21.24 -9.54
C ALA A 83 -0.53 -22.64 -9.65
N GLN A 84 -0.36 -23.44 -8.61
CA GLN A 84 -0.85 -24.81 -8.52
C GLN A 84 -2.27 -24.84 -7.93
N HIS A 85 -2.51 -24.05 -6.89
CA HIS A 85 -3.80 -23.94 -6.22
C HIS A 85 -4.69 -22.88 -6.88
N PRO A 86 -5.98 -23.18 -7.14
CA PRO A 86 -6.92 -22.20 -7.70
C PRO A 86 -7.12 -20.98 -6.79
N GLU A 87 -6.93 -21.14 -5.48
CA GLU A 87 -6.95 -20.05 -4.49
C GLU A 87 -5.91 -18.96 -4.81
N ILE A 88 -4.68 -19.35 -5.14
CA ILE A 88 -3.61 -18.39 -5.50
C ILE A 88 -3.92 -17.72 -6.84
N LYS A 89 -4.48 -18.42 -7.83
CA LYS A 89 -4.91 -17.80 -9.10
C LYS A 89 -6.00 -16.76 -8.88
N ASN A 90 -6.98 -17.07 -8.04
CA ASN A 90 -8.06 -16.15 -7.71
C ASN A 90 -7.56 -14.92 -6.96
N LEU A 91 -6.64 -15.11 -6.00
CA LEU A 91 -5.98 -14.00 -5.32
C LEU A 91 -5.17 -13.14 -6.30
N ALA A 92 -4.41 -13.75 -7.20
CA ALA A 92 -3.63 -13.02 -8.20
C ALA A 92 -4.50 -12.14 -9.10
N VAL A 93 -5.66 -12.64 -9.56
CA VAL A 93 -6.62 -11.83 -10.33
C VAL A 93 -7.13 -10.64 -9.52
N ALA A 94 -7.44 -10.83 -8.24
CA ALA A 94 -7.88 -9.75 -7.36
C ALA A 94 -6.78 -8.70 -7.13
N ILE A 95 -5.56 -9.13 -6.78
CA ILE A 95 -4.39 -8.26 -6.61
C ILE A 95 -4.16 -7.43 -7.86
N LYS A 96 -4.08 -8.07 -9.03
CA LYS A 96 -3.83 -7.38 -10.30
C LYS A 96 -4.90 -6.33 -10.57
N LYS A 97 -6.18 -6.68 -10.41
CA LYS A 97 -7.30 -5.76 -10.66
C LYS A 97 -7.24 -4.55 -9.72
N ASP A 98 -7.18 -4.80 -8.42
CA ASP A 98 -7.31 -3.76 -7.40
C ASP A 98 -6.07 -2.86 -7.43
N GLN A 99 -4.86 -3.43 -7.42
CA GLN A 99 -3.64 -2.63 -7.38
C GLN A 99 -3.37 -1.85 -8.67
N THR A 100 -3.76 -2.37 -9.84
CA THR A 100 -3.71 -1.59 -11.11
C THR A 100 -4.62 -0.37 -11.03
N SER A 101 -5.86 -0.55 -10.56
CA SER A 101 -6.81 0.56 -10.37
C SER A 101 -6.30 1.59 -9.37
N GLU A 102 -5.67 1.15 -8.29
CA GLU A 102 -5.06 2.02 -7.29
C GLU A 102 -3.86 2.81 -7.86
N ILE A 103 -3.01 2.17 -8.69
CA ILE A 103 -1.92 2.86 -9.40
C ILE A 103 -2.47 3.98 -10.29
N GLU A 104 -3.51 3.71 -11.08
CA GLU A 104 -4.13 4.70 -11.97
C GLU A 104 -4.72 5.89 -11.20
N GLN A 105 -5.42 5.61 -10.09
CA GLN A 105 -5.94 6.64 -9.20
C GLN A 105 -4.81 7.50 -8.62
N LEU A 106 -3.74 6.88 -8.14
CA LEU A 106 -2.61 7.58 -7.56
C LEU A 106 -1.90 8.47 -8.59
N ARG A 107 -1.66 7.98 -9.82
CA ARG A 107 -1.09 8.77 -10.92
C ARG A 107 -1.98 9.97 -11.27
N THR A 108 -3.29 9.73 -11.37
CA THR A 108 -4.27 10.78 -11.67
C THR A 108 -4.24 11.88 -10.61
N TRP A 109 -4.26 11.50 -9.33
CA TRP A 109 -4.22 12.45 -8.23
C TRP A 109 -2.90 13.19 -8.15
N TYR A 110 -1.78 12.50 -8.38
CA TYR A 110 -0.46 13.11 -8.38
C TYR A 110 -0.35 14.20 -9.44
N LYS A 111 -0.73 13.90 -10.70
CA LYS A 111 -0.75 14.87 -11.79
C LYS A 111 -1.65 16.06 -11.47
N LYS A 112 -2.85 15.80 -10.93
CA LYS A 112 -3.81 16.85 -10.55
C LYS A 112 -3.27 17.77 -9.45
N TRP A 113 -2.58 17.24 -8.45
CA TRP A 113 -2.15 18.03 -7.28
C TRP A 113 -0.78 18.67 -7.43
N TYR A 114 0.11 18.08 -8.23
CA TYR A 114 1.50 18.51 -8.36
C TYR A 114 1.88 19.02 -9.75
N GLY A 115 0.96 18.92 -10.73
CA GLY A 115 1.16 19.47 -12.08
C GLY A 115 2.23 18.75 -12.92
N LYS A 116 2.66 17.56 -12.48
CA LYS A 116 3.71 16.75 -13.12
C LYS A 116 3.40 15.26 -13.01
N GLU A 117 4.00 14.45 -13.87
CA GLU A 117 3.92 13.00 -13.77
C GLU A 117 4.69 12.47 -12.55
N VAL A 118 4.31 11.29 -12.08
CA VAL A 118 5.03 10.60 -11.00
C VAL A 118 6.43 10.25 -11.52
N PRO A 119 7.51 10.66 -10.84
CA PRO A 119 8.86 10.28 -11.22
C PRO A 119 9.01 8.77 -11.34
N VAL A 120 9.68 8.30 -12.39
CA VAL A 120 10.05 6.89 -12.50
C VAL A 120 11.16 6.64 -11.47
N MET A 121 10.80 6.21 -10.28
CA MET A 121 11.74 5.63 -9.34
C MET A 121 11.93 4.18 -9.75
N ALA A 122 12.97 3.90 -10.55
CA ALA A 122 13.39 2.54 -10.79
C ALA A 122 13.88 1.96 -9.45
N MET A 123 13.16 0.99 -8.90
CA MET A 123 13.56 0.24 -7.70
C MET A 123 14.65 -0.77 -8.05
N THR A 124 15.67 -0.36 -8.82
CA THR A 124 16.88 -1.16 -9.02
C THR A 124 17.78 -0.99 -7.82
N ASP A 125 18.60 -2.00 -7.50
CA ASP A 125 19.63 -1.89 -6.44
C ASP A 125 20.51 -0.65 -6.62
N GLN A 126 20.75 -0.22 -7.87
CA GLN A 126 21.48 1.00 -8.21
C GLN A 126 20.66 2.30 -8.05
N GLY A 127 19.34 2.25 -8.28
CA GLY A 127 18.45 3.40 -8.10
C GLY A 127 18.29 3.82 -6.64
N MET A 128 18.31 2.85 -5.72
CA MET A 128 18.31 3.10 -4.27
C MET A 128 19.60 3.79 -3.80
N MET A 129 20.76 3.36 -4.31
CA MET A 129 22.06 3.94 -3.94
C MET A 129 22.28 5.35 -4.49
N ALA A 130 21.78 5.65 -5.70
CA ALA A 130 21.97 6.96 -6.34
C ALA A 130 21.21 8.10 -5.64
N ASN A 131 20.13 7.81 -4.92
CA ASN A 131 19.33 8.82 -4.21
C ASN A 131 19.51 8.80 -2.67
N HIS A 132 20.43 7.96 -2.17
CA HIS A 132 20.67 7.75 -0.75
C HIS A 132 21.28 8.97 -0.03
N GLY A 133 21.82 9.94 -0.77
CA GLY A 133 22.37 11.18 -0.20
C GLY A 133 21.32 12.11 0.42
N ASN A 134 20.04 12.02 0.00
CA ASN A 134 19.01 12.98 0.41
C ASN A 134 17.76 12.37 1.07
N MET A 135 17.55 11.05 1.00
CA MET A 135 16.41 10.39 1.65
C MET A 135 16.59 10.09 3.15
N GLY A 136 17.82 10.15 3.67
CA GLY A 136 18.11 9.91 5.09
C GLY A 136 17.48 10.94 6.05
N GLN A 137 17.12 12.13 5.56
CA GLN A 137 16.64 13.23 6.42
C GLN A 137 15.10 13.35 6.51
N GLN A 138 14.33 12.64 5.66
CA GLN A 138 12.87 12.77 5.60
C GLN A 138 12.08 11.53 6.02
N MET A 139 12.76 10.42 6.35
CA MET A 139 12.08 9.23 6.83
C MET A 139 11.69 9.35 8.31
N ASN A 140 10.48 8.91 8.65
CA ASN A 140 9.98 8.87 10.02
C ASN A 140 10.96 8.08 10.91
N PRO A 141 11.36 8.57 12.11
CA PRO A 141 12.23 7.82 13.03
C PRO A 141 11.71 6.42 13.36
N ASP A 142 10.40 6.17 13.28
CA ASP A 142 9.83 4.82 13.46
C ASP A 142 10.22 3.84 12.33
N MET A 143 10.36 4.31 11.07
CA MET A 143 10.84 3.49 9.96
C MET A 143 12.37 3.30 9.98
N MET A 144 13.10 4.17 10.69
CA MET A 144 14.54 3.98 10.89
C MET A 144 14.87 2.80 11.81
N LYS A 145 13.93 2.37 12.67
CA LYS A 145 14.12 1.27 13.63
C LYS A 145 13.91 -0.13 13.05
N MET A 146 13.43 -0.26 11.80
CA MET A 146 13.36 -1.56 11.12
C MET A 146 14.76 -2.02 10.69
N PRO A 147 15.11 -3.31 10.87
CA PRO A 147 16.37 -3.87 10.39
C PRO A 147 16.58 -3.56 8.89
N MET A 148 17.78 -3.12 8.50
CA MET A 148 18.11 -2.71 7.11
C MET A 148 17.84 -3.82 6.07
N ASN A 149 17.97 -5.07 6.48
CA ASN A 149 17.66 -6.27 5.69
C ASN A 149 16.16 -6.47 5.39
N CYS A 150 15.24 -6.01 6.25
CA CYS A 150 13.81 -5.97 5.90
C CYS A 150 13.48 -4.88 4.89
N LYS A 151 14.28 -3.81 4.78
CA LYS A 151 13.95 -2.64 3.93
C LYS A 151 14.11 -2.93 2.43
N MET A 152 15.04 -3.79 2.04
CA MET A 152 15.22 -4.19 0.64
C MET A 152 14.27 -5.34 0.26
N GLN A 153 14.14 -6.39 1.08
CA GLN A 153 13.30 -7.55 0.74
C GLN A 153 11.79 -7.30 0.83
N CYS A 154 11.32 -6.42 1.73
CA CYS A 154 9.88 -6.08 1.78
C CYS A 154 9.45 -5.09 0.68
N MET A 155 10.41 -4.54 -0.08
CA MET A 155 10.20 -3.58 -1.16
C MET A 155 10.67 -4.10 -2.52
N ASN A 156 11.30 -5.28 -2.55
CA ASN A 156 11.81 -5.89 -3.76
C ASN A 156 11.56 -7.38 -3.69
N MET A 157 10.49 -7.80 -4.36
CA MET A 157 10.19 -9.20 -4.56
C MET A 157 11.17 -9.80 -5.57
N ASP A 158 11.65 -11.00 -5.29
CA ASP A 158 12.60 -11.71 -6.14
C ASP A 158 11.82 -12.54 -7.17
N LEU A 159 11.54 -11.91 -8.31
CA LEU A 159 10.81 -12.53 -9.42
C LEU A 159 11.58 -13.71 -10.02
N GLU A 160 12.91 -13.71 -9.97
CA GLU A 160 13.69 -14.83 -10.52
C GLU A 160 13.62 -16.04 -9.60
N THR A 161 13.73 -15.84 -8.29
CA THR A 161 13.47 -16.91 -7.31
C THR A 161 12.04 -17.42 -7.44
N LEU A 162 11.05 -16.53 -7.57
CA LEU A 162 9.66 -16.93 -7.74
C LEU A 162 9.43 -17.78 -9.01
N LYS A 163 9.96 -17.35 -10.16
CA LYS A 163 9.79 -18.06 -11.44
C LYS A 163 10.40 -19.46 -11.41
N ASN A 164 11.49 -19.63 -10.67
CA ASN A 164 12.27 -20.87 -10.63
C ASN A 164 11.97 -21.73 -9.39
N ALA A 165 11.06 -21.29 -8.52
CA ALA A 165 10.72 -22.00 -7.29
C ALA A 165 10.17 -23.40 -7.59
N PRO A 166 10.68 -24.45 -6.90
CA PRO A 166 10.12 -25.81 -7.02
C PRO A 166 8.65 -25.88 -6.62
N ASP A 167 8.29 -25.18 -5.54
CA ASP A 167 6.90 -24.93 -5.15
C ASP A 167 6.59 -23.44 -5.33
N PHE A 168 5.92 -23.13 -6.43
CA PHE A 168 5.58 -21.76 -6.79
C PHE A 168 4.66 -21.10 -5.75
N ASP A 169 3.65 -21.81 -5.27
CA ASP A 169 2.63 -21.24 -4.37
C ASP A 169 3.23 -20.94 -3.00
N GLN A 170 4.13 -21.80 -2.54
CA GLN A 170 4.88 -21.59 -1.30
C GLN A 170 5.71 -20.31 -1.39
N GLU A 171 6.48 -20.15 -2.47
CA GLU A 171 7.34 -18.99 -2.67
C GLU A 171 6.53 -17.71 -2.90
N PHE A 172 5.42 -17.80 -3.64
CA PHE A 172 4.48 -16.69 -3.82
C PHE A 172 4.00 -16.16 -2.47
N ILE A 173 3.53 -17.04 -1.58
CA ILE A 173 3.06 -16.66 -0.25
C ILE A 173 4.19 -16.06 0.60
N ARG A 174 5.38 -16.69 0.57
CA ARG A 174 6.55 -16.26 1.36
C ARG A 174 6.98 -14.83 1.02
N GLN A 175 6.87 -14.43 -0.25
CA GLN A 175 7.18 -13.07 -0.69
C GLN A 175 6.01 -12.09 -0.54
N MET A 176 4.78 -12.52 -0.88
CA MET A 176 3.63 -11.61 -0.91
C MET A 176 3.15 -11.20 0.49
N ILE A 177 3.28 -12.06 1.51
CA ILE A 177 2.92 -11.69 2.90
C ILE A 177 3.74 -10.49 3.42
N PRO A 178 5.09 -10.52 3.43
CA PRO A 178 5.87 -9.37 3.91
C PRO A 178 5.68 -8.13 3.04
N HIS A 179 5.51 -8.29 1.72
CA HIS A 179 5.20 -7.19 0.81
C HIS A 179 3.87 -6.50 1.18
N HIS A 180 2.79 -7.26 1.39
CA HIS A 180 1.51 -6.71 1.85
C HIS A 180 1.60 -6.06 3.23
N ARG A 181 2.36 -6.64 4.16
CA ARG A 181 2.56 -6.05 5.50
C ARG A 181 3.18 -4.65 5.39
N MET A 182 4.10 -4.44 4.46
CA MET A 182 4.71 -3.13 4.22
C MET A 182 3.68 -2.11 3.69
N ALA A 183 2.88 -2.48 2.69
CA ALA A 183 1.82 -1.60 2.18
C ALA A 183 0.75 -1.29 3.25
N VAL A 184 0.40 -2.24 4.12
CA VAL A 184 -0.48 -1.99 5.28
C VAL A 184 0.14 -0.96 6.23
N GLN A 185 1.43 -1.10 6.57
CA GLN A 185 2.13 -0.16 7.45
C GLN A 185 2.20 1.25 6.84
N MET A 186 2.58 1.37 5.57
CA MET A 186 2.59 2.65 4.84
C MET A 186 1.20 3.31 4.84
N SER A 187 0.17 2.50 4.60
CA SER A 187 -1.22 2.95 4.55
C SER A 187 -1.72 3.40 5.94
N GLN A 188 -1.37 2.68 7.01
CA GLN A 188 -1.70 3.10 8.39
C GLN A 188 -1.04 4.44 8.75
N MET A 189 0.21 4.65 8.33
CA MET A 189 0.91 5.91 8.56
C MET A 189 0.27 7.07 7.81
N ILE A 190 0.01 6.93 6.51
CA ILE A 190 -0.56 8.02 5.72
C ILE A 190 -2.00 8.32 6.12
N ALA A 191 -2.79 7.30 6.49
CA ALA A 191 -4.17 7.48 6.94
C ALA A 191 -4.28 8.36 8.19
N LYS A 192 -3.22 8.44 9.02
CA LYS A 192 -3.15 9.33 10.19
C LYS A 192 -2.64 10.74 9.85
N LYS A 193 -1.81 10.87 8.81
CA LYS A 193 -1.07 12.11 8.50
C LYS A 193 -1.69 12.96 7.40
N THR A 194 -2.32 12.34 6.40
CA THR A 194 -2.88 13.06 5.24
C THR A 194 -4.00 14.02 5.65
N THR A 195 -4.17 15.11 4.91
CA THR A 195 -5.39 15.95 4.94
C THR A 195 -6.31 15.68 3.75
N LYS A 196 -5.86 14.88 2.77
CA LYS A 196 -6.65 14.58 1.57
C LYS A 196 -7.59 13.40 1.85
N PRO A 197 -8.92 13.59 1.80
CA PRO A 197 -9.86 12.50 2.04
C PRO A 197 -9.68 11.34 1.04
N GLN A 198 -9.27 11.64 -0.20
CA GLN A 198 -8.97 10.64 -1.23
C GLN A 198 -7.88 9.67 -0.77
N ILE A 199 -6.73 10.18 -0.31
CA ILE A 199 -5.62 9.37 0.20
C ILE A 199 -6.03 8.61 1.45
N ARG A 200 -6.77 9.24 2.37
CA ARG A 200 -7.24 8.58 3.59
C ARG A 200 -8.15 7.39 3.28
N ASN A 201 -9.05 7.54 2.31
CA ASN A 201 -9.99 6.50 1.92
C ASN A 201 -9.29 5.35 1.21
N LEU A 202 -8.39 5.66 0.25
CA LEU A 202 -7.56 4.66 -0.40
C LEU A 202 -6.74 3.86 0.63
N ALA A 203 -6.04 4.55 1.53
CA ALA A 203 -5.24 3.90 2.56
C ALA A 203 -6.07 2.96 3.46
N LYS A 204 -7.30 3.35 3.82
CA LYS A 204 -8.22 2.46 4.55
C LYS A 204 -8.64 1.24 3.73
N SER A 205 -8.84 1.41 2.42
CA SER A 205 -9.13 0.30 1.50
C SER A 205 -7.97 -0.69 1.47
N ILE A 206 -6.75 -0.21 1.23
CA ILE A 206 -5.52 -1.02 1.22
C ILE A 206 -5.35 -1.78 2.54
N ILE A 207 -5.50 -1.10 3.69
CA ILE A 207 -5.41 -1.76 5.00
C ILE A 207 -6.41 -2.91 5.10
N LYS A 208 -7.66 -2.69 4.67
CA LYS A 208 -8.72 -3.69 4.76
C LYS A 208 -8.46 -4.88 3.84
N SER A 209 -8.21 -4.64 2.56
CA SER A 209 -8.00 -5.71 1.57
C SER A 209 -6.74 -6.50 1.88
N GLN A 210 -5.60 -5.84 2.01
CA GLN A 210 -4.32 -6.54 2.17
C GLN A 210 -4.20 -7.26 3.52
N THR A 211 -4.84 -6.76 4.60
CA THR A 211 -4.92 -7.53 5.85
C THR A 211 -5.75 -8.81 5.69
N ALA A 212 -6.81 -8.79 4.89
CA ALA A 212 -7.61 -9.98 4.62
C ALA A 212 -6.81 -10.99 3.76
N GLU A 213 -6.12 -10.50 2.73
CA GLU A 213 -5.27 -11.32 1.86
C GLU A 213 -4.09 -11.95 2.62
N ILE A 214 -3.45 -11.21 3.54
CA ILE A 214 -2.44 -11.78 4.45
C ILE A 214 -3.02 -12.96 5.22
N ARG A 215 -4.19 -12.80 5.83
CA ARG A 215 -4.82 -13.89 6.62
C ARG A 215 -5.16 -15.10 5.76
N GLN A 216 -5.61 -14.88 4.52
CA GLN A 216 -5.89 -15.97 3.58
C GLN A 216 -4.61 -16.74 3.25
N MET A 217 -3.54 -16.02 2.88
CA MET A 217 -2.25 -16.63 2.57
C MET A 217 -1.64 -17.36 3.76
N GLU A 218 -1.69 -16.78 4.97
CA GLU A 218 -1.24 -17.45 6.20
C GLU A 218 -2.02 -18.74 6.45
N GLN A 219 -3.35 -18.70 6.30
CA GLN A 219 -4.20 -19.89 6.47
C GLN A 219 -3.90 -20.97 5.44
N TRP A 220 -3.71 -20.58 4.18
CA TRP A 220 -3.35 -21.50 3.10
C TRP A 220 -1.97 -22.13 3.34
N TYR A 221 -0.98 -21.32 3.72
CA TYR A 221 0.35 -21.81 4.03
C TYR A 221 0.33 -22.87 5.13
N GLN A 222 -0.41 -22.61 6.22
CA GLN A 222 -0.57 -23.58 7.31
C GLN A 222 -1.30 -24.86 6.85
N ASN A 223 -2.27 -24.75 5.94
CA ASN A 223 -3.02 -25.89 5.45
C ASN A 223 -2.19 -26.78 4.51
N TRP A 224 -1.40 -26.17 3.63
CA TRP A 224 -0.68 -26.85 2.56
C TRP A 224 0.72 -27.32 2.97
N TYR A 225 1.41 -26.56 3.83
CA TYR A 225 2.82 -26.76 4.17
C TYR A 225 3.06 -27.05 5.66
N LYS A 226 2.08 -27.70 6.31
CA LYS A 226 2.09 -28.08 7.73
C LYS A 226 3.51 -28.40 8.22
N SER A 227 3.90 -27.77 9.33
CA SER A 227 5.20 -27.94 10.01
C SER A 227 6.39 -27.14 9.44
N GLN A 228 6.21 -26.28 8.44
CA GLN A 228 7.24 -25.32 8.03
C GLN A 228 6.94 -23.92 8.59
N PRO A 229 7.90 -23.22 9.24
CA PRO A 229 7.73 -21.82 9.59
C PRO A 229 7.65 -20.95 8.33
N LEU A 230 6.93 -19.83 8.46
CA LEU A 230 6.88 -18.73 7.50
C LEU A 230 8.12 -17.85 7.62
#